data_AF-A0A1A8IKF4-F1
#
_entry.id   AF-A0A1A8IKF4-F1
#
_cell.length_a   1.000
_cell.length_b   1.000
_cell.length_c   1.000
_cell.angle_alpha   90.00
_cell.angle_beta   90.00
_cell.angle_gamma   90.00
#
_symmetry.space_group_name_H-M   'P 1'
#
loop_
_entity.id
_entity.type
_entity.pdbx_description
1 polymer ?
#
loop_
_entity_poly.entity_id
_entity_poly.type
_entity_poly.pdbx_seq_one_letter_code
_entity_poly.pdbx_strand_id
1 'polypeptide(L)'
;TEPKMSIPEGFRQGTEPSNAKVQTQPVACKGEIINTKCYEFNPMLLTFKDAQDLCRNLAPKAELASVTSGDLHSHLVSLVTKGGQNNPVLTWLGATIRNQQASWVDGSEWSYTDWMPGHPNVRADKPVCV
;
A
#
# COMPACT_ATOMS: atom_id res chain seq x y z
N THR A 1 13.10 -56.10 -36.87
CA THR A 1 13.78 -54.98 -37.53
C THR A 1 13.93 -53.85 -36.55
N GLU A 2 15.13 -53.69 -36.00
CA GLU A 2 15.74 -52.41 -35.59
C GLU A 2 17.27 -52.63 -35.75
N PRO A 3 18.05 -51.57 -36.05
CA PRO A 3 18.61 -50.80 -34.94
C PRO A 3 18.49 -49.28 -35.11
N LYS A 4 18.28 -48.63 -33.96
CA LYS A 4 18.34 -47.19 -33.75
C LYS A 4 19.78 -46.70 -33.89
N MET A 5 19.99 -45.64 -34.68
CA MET A 5 21.25 -44.92 -34.72
C MET A 5 21.20 -43.72 -33.76
N SER A 6 22.20 -43.65 -32.88
CA SER A 6 22.44 -42.58 -31.93
C SER A 6 22.99 -41.33 -32.63
N ILE A 7 22.52 -40.15 -32.23
CA ILE A 7 23.14 -38.87 -32.59
C ILE A 7 24.05 -38.43 -31.43
N PRO A 8 25.29 -37.95 -31.67
CA PRO A 8 26.25 -37.64 -30.62
C PRO A 8 25.92 -36.34 -29.87
N GLU A 9 26.31 -36.29 -28.60
CA GLU A 9 26.32 -35.08 -27.78
C GLU A 9 27.46 -34.15 -28.22
N GLY A 10 27.09 -32.91 -28.56
CA GLY A 10 28.04 -31.83 -28.81
C GLY A 10 27.73 -31.11 -30.11
N PHE A 11 27.11 -29.92 -29.97
CA PHE A 11 27.06 -28.77 -30.87
C PHE A 11 25.68 -28.10 -30.85
N ARG A 12 25.39 -27.34 -29.78
CA ARG A 12 24.59 -26.11 -29.85
C ARG A 12 25.09 -25.12 -28.79
N GLN A 13 26.09 -24.32 -29.16
CA GLN A 13 26.34 -23.05 -28.48
C GLN A 13 25.31 -22.05 -29.02
N GLY A 14 24.31 -21.74 -28.20
CA GLY A 14 23.38 -20.65 -28.41
C GLY A 14 22.98 -20.11 -27.04
N THR A 15 23.44 -18.91 -26.72
CA THR A 15 23.10 -18.14 -25.53
C THR A 15 21.60 -17.84 -25.51
N GLU A 16 20.92 -18.28 -24.45
CA GLU A 16 19.51 -17.96 -24.21
C GLU A 16 19.28 -16.45 -24.00
N PRO A 17 18.08 -15.94 -24.26
CA PRO A 17 17.37 -15.17 -23.25
C PRO A 17 16.59 -16.18 -22.41
N SER A 18 17.06 -16.41 -21.18
CA SER A 18 16.32 -17.23 -20.23
C SER A 18 14.93 -16.63 -20.10
N ASN A 19 13.92 -17.45 -20.36
CA ASN A 19 12.55 -17.09 -20.08
C ASN A 19 12.45 -17.07 -18.55
N ALA A 20 12.90 -15.98 -17.94
CA ALA A 20 12.70 -15.70 -16.54
C ALA A 20 11.19 -15.66 -16.36
N LYS A 21 10.64 -16.81 -15.95
CA LYS A 21 9.34 -16.87 -15.30
C LYS A 21 9.42 -15.81 -14.23
N VAL A 22 8.81 -14.65 -14.49
CA VAL A 22 8.58 -13.63 -13.48
C VAL A 22 7.71 -14.35 -12.46
N GLN A 23 8.36 -14.87 -11.43
CA GLN A 23 7.70 -15.42 -10.27
C GLN A 23 7.10 -14.20 -9.57
N THR A 24 5.93 -13.76 -10.03
CA THR A 24 5.07 -12.90 -9.24
C THR A 24 4.63 -13.76 -8.07
N GLN A 25 5.38 -13.72 -6.97
CA GLN A 25 4.83 -14.16 -5.70
C GLN A 25 3.50 -13.42 -5.50
N PRO A 26 2.40 -14.13 -5.17
CA PRO A 26 1.18 -13.46 -4.79
C PRO A 26 1.50 -12.61 -3.56
N VAL A 27 1.30 -11.30 -3.65
CA VAL A 27 1.33 -10.42 -2.47
C VAL A 27 0.14 -10.84 -1.62
N ALA A 28 0.37 -11.74 -0.66
CA ALA A 28 -0.66 -12.17 0.27
C ALA A 28 -1.00 -10.97 1.16
N CYS A 29 -2.27 -10.58 1.18
CA CYS A 29 -2.74 -9.51 2.05
C CYS A 29 -2.68 -9.99 3.50
N LYS A 30 -1.81 -9.39 4.31
CA LYS A 30 -1.72 -9.66 5.74
C LYS A 30 -2.87 -9.03 6.53
N GLY A 31 -3.42 -7.93 6.01
CA GLY A 31 -4.54 -7.20 6.60
C GLY A 31 -5.91 -7.59 6.04
N GLU A 32 -6.81 -6.62 5.95
CA GLU A 32 -8.19 -6.80 5.47
C GLU A 32 -8.29 -6.41 3.99
N ILE A 33 -8.99 -7.22 3.19
CA ILE A 33 -9.29 -6.88 1.80
C ILE A 33 -10.63 -6.13 1.76
N ILE A 34 -10.59 -4.86 1.36
CA ILE A 34 -11.76 -4.00 1.22
C ILE A 34 -11.77 -3.47 -0.20
N ASN A 35 -12.85 -3.73 -0.95
CA ASN A 35 -13.00 -3.31 -2.35
C ASN A 35 -11.77 -3.61 -3.22
N THR A 36 -11.26 -4.84 -3.15
CA THR A 36 -10.08 -5.35 -3.90
C THR A 36 -8.73 -4.73 -3.54
N LYS A 37 -8.69 -3.80 -2.57
CA LYS A 37 -7.45 -3.27 -1.99
C LYS A 37 -7.16 -3.95 -0.65
N CYS A 38 -5.88 -4.13 -0.34
CA CYS A 38 -5.43 -4.66 0.94
C CYS A 38 -5.08 -3.51 1.89
N TYR A 39 -5.64 -3.54 3.10
CA TYR A 39 -5.39 -2.56 4.14
C TYR A 39 -4.81 -3.23 5.37
N GLU A 40 -3.64 -2.77 5.82
CA GLU A 40 -2.96 -3.27 7.01
C GLU A 40 -2.81 -2.14 8.03
N PHE A 41 -3.13 -2.42 9.30
CA PHE A 41 -2.86 -1.51 10.41
C PHE A 41 -1.46 -1.78 10.99
N ASN A 42 -0.69 -0.72 11.15
CA ASN A 42 0.60 -0.76 11.83
C ASN A 42 0.51 -0.02 13.18
N PRO A 43 0.73 -0.71 14.32
CA PRO A 43 0.63 -0.09 15.64
C PRO A 43 1.87 0.71 16.06
N MET A 44 2.94 0.77 15.26
CA MET A 44 4.16 1.49 15.60
C MET A 44 3.99 3.01 15.50
N LEU A 45 4.46 3.73 16.53
CA LEU A 45 4.49 5.18 16.53
C LEU A 45 5.63 5.69 15.63
N LEU A 46 5.27 6.23 14.47
CA LEU A 46 6.21 6.71 13.46
C LEU A 46 5.92 8.16 13.09
N THR A 47 6.92 8.86 12.55
CA THR A 47 6.65 10.12 11.83
C THR A 47 5.87 9.83 10.55
N PHE A 48 5.15 10.81 10.00
CA PHE A 48 4.41 10.62 8.75
C PHE A 48 5.31 10.09 7.62
N LYS A 49 6.52 10.64 7.50
CA LYS A 49 7.50 10.22 6.48
C LYS A 49 7.93 8.76 6.69
N ASP A 50 8.25 8.37 7.91
CA ASP A 50 8.68 7.00 8.20
C ASP A 50 7.53 5.99 8.01
N ALA A 51 6.29 6.37 8.35
CA ALA A 51 5.12 5.55 8.10
C ALA A 51 4.87 5.35 6.60
N GLN A 52 5.01 6.42 5.80
CA GLN A 52 4.91 6.35 4.35
C GLN A 52 6.00 5.48 3.74
N ASP A 53 7.25 5.68 4.14
CA ASP A 53 8.39 4.90 3.64
C ASP A 53 8.24 3.41 4.04
N LEU A 54 7.68 3.12 5.22
CA LEU A 54 7.34 1.76 5.62
C LEU A 54 6.31 1.14 4.68
N CYS A 55 5.19 1.82 4.38
CA CYS A 55 4.18 1.31 3.45
C CYS A 55 4.78 1.00 2.08
N ARG A 56 5.59 1.91 1.53
CA ARG A 56 6.25 1.72 0.22
C ARG A 56 7.18 0.51 0.19
N ASN A 57 7.79 0.17 1.31
CA ASN A 57 8.67 -0.99 1.43
C ASN A 57 7.90 -2.32 1.55
N LEU A 58 6.60 -2.31 1.85
CA LEU A 58 5.78 -3.53 1.96
C LEU A 58 5.41 -4.10 0.59
N ALA A 59 5.06 -3.24 -0.39
CA ALA A 59 4.68 -3.69 -1.72
C ALA A 59 4.81 -2.55 -2.76
N PRO A 60 4.98 -2.87 -4.07
CA PRO A 60 5.20 -1.87 -5.14
C PRO A 60 4.11 -0.80 -5.35
N LYS A 61 2.94 -0.92 -4.70
CA LYS A 61 1.82 0.02 -4.77
C LYS A 61 1.23 0.34 -3.39
N ALA A 62 1.93 -0.04 -2.32
CA ALA A 62 1.50 0.27 -0.98
C ALA A 62 1.90 1.70 -0.62
N GLU A 63 0.94 2.44 -0.08
CA GLU A 63 1.06 3.82 0.38
C GLU A 63 0.24 3.95 1.66
N LEU A 64 0.40 5.06 2.38
CA LEU A 64 -0.53 5.40 3.47
C LEU A 64 -1.95 5.50 2.93
N ALA A 65 -2.91 4.98 3.70
CA ALA A 65 -4.28 4.77 3.23
C ALA A 65 -4.99 6.09 2.88
N SER A 66 -5.64 6.11 1.72
CA SER A 66 -6.65 7.10 1.37
C SER A 66 -8.04 6.68 1.88
N VAL A 67 -8.87 7.66 2.22
CA VAL A 67 -10.27 7.44 2.60
C VAL A 67 -11.17 8.14 1.59
N THR A 68 -11.87 7.35 0.78
CA THR A 68 -12.65 7.84 -0.37
C THR A 68 -14.16 7.65 -0.22
N SER A 69 -14.62 7.01 0.86
CA SER A 69 -16.04 6.84 1.20
C SER A 69 -16.26 6.64 2.69
N GLY A 70 -17.49 6.86 3.16
CA GLY A 70 -17.88 6.61 4.55
C GLY A 70 -17.84 5.12 4.93
N ASP A 71 -18.14 4.23 3.98
CA ASP A 71 -18.02 2.79 4.19
C ASP A 71 -16.56 2.40 4.43
N LEU A 72 -15.64 2.89 3.58
CA LEU A 72 -14.21 2.64 3.75
C LEU A 72 -13.71 3.21 5.08
N HIS A 73 -14.11 4.44 5.44
CA HIS A 73 -13.79 5.03 6.75
C HIS A 73 -14.18 4.07 7.88
N SER A 74 -15.41 3.55 7.87
CA SER A 74 -15.93 2.67 8.92
C SER A 74 -15.14 1.36 9.03
N HIS A 75 -14.75 0.77 7.90
CA HIS A 75 -13.88 -0.41 7.89
C HIS A 75 -12.50 -0.12 8.48
N LEU A 76 -11.88 1.01 8.12
CA LEU A 76 -10.56 1.37 8.64
C LEU A 76 -10.58 1.67 10.14
N VAL A 77 -11.62 2.32 10.64
CA VAL A 77 -11.82 2.50 12.09
C VAL A 77 -11.96 1.14 12.78
N SER A 78 -12.74 0.21 12.23
CA SER A 78 -12.84 -1.17 12.73
C SER A 78 -11.47 -1.88 12.74
N LEU A 79 -10.67 -1.73 11.69
CA LEU A 79 -9.34 -2.35 11.58
C LEU A 79 -8.39 -1.83 12.66
N VAL A 80 -8.34 -0.52 12.89
CA VAL A 80 -7.49 0.10 13.92
C VAL A 80 -7.96 -0.25 15.33
N THR A 81 -9.27 -0.23 15.58
CA THR A 81 -9.84 -0.54 16.91
C THR A 81 -9.69 -2.01 17.30
N LYS A 82 -9.85 -2.94 16.36
CA LYS A 82 -9.63 -4.38 16.58
C LYS A 82 -8.14 -4.73 16.71
N GLY A 83 -7.27 -4.03 15.98
CA GLY A 83 -5.82 -4.22 16.02
C GLY A 83 -5.10 -3.51 17.18
N GLY A 84 -5.71 -2.50 17.79
CA GLY A 84 -5.13 -1.65 18.83
C GLY A 84 -5.70 -1.91 20.23
N GLN A 85 -5.34 -3.02 20.86
CA GLN A 85 -5.48 -3.34 22.30
C GLN A 85 -6.39 -2.42 23.17
N ASN A 86 -7.70 -2.38 22.89
CA ASN A 86 -8.74 -1.69 23.67
C ASN A 86 -8.63 -0.16 23.80
N ASN A 87 -7.70 0.53 23.10
CA ASN A 87 -7.60 1.99 23.10
C ASN A 87 -7.37 2.51 21.68
N PRO A 88 -8.17 3.48 21.19
CA PRO A 88 -7.93 4.06 19.88
C PRO A 88 -6.56 4.74 19.84
N VAL A 89 -5.72 4.33 18.87
CA VAL A 89 -4.40 4.93 18.62
C VAL A 89 -4.52 5.90 17.46
N LEU A 90 -3.97 7.10 17.62
CA LEU A 90 -3.85 8.04 16.51
C LEU A 90 -3.04 7.38 15.38
N THR A 91 -3.64 7.26 14.21
CA THR A 91 -3.10 6.51 13.08
C THR A 91 -2.99 7.44 11.88
N TRP A 92 -1.82 7.48 11.26
CA TRP A 92 -1.61 8.26 10.04
C TRP A 92 -2.46 7.74 8.89
N LEU A 93 -3.10 8.64 8.17
CA LEU A 93 -3.63 8.41 6.84
C LEU A 93 -2.64 8.94 5.80
N GLY A 94 -3.01 8.88 4.52
CA GLY A 94 -2.20 9.37 3.42
C GLY A 94 -2.44 10.82 3.04
N ALA A 95 -3.09 11.63 3.90
CA ALA A 95 -3.52 12.96 3.50
C ALA A 95 -2.43 13.99 3.78
N THR A 96 -2.22 14.87 2.80
CA THR A 96 -1.37 16.05 2.95
C THR A 96 -2.14 17.29 2.54
N ILE A 97 -1.95 18.38 3.28
CA ILE A 97 -2.63 19.65 3.03
C ILE A 97 -1.57 20.74 2.90
N ARG A 98 -1.50 21.35 1.72
CA ARG A 98 -0.57 22.44 1.42
C ARG A 98 -1.32 23.54 0.68
N ASN A 99 -1.11 24.79 1.07
CA ASN A 99 -1.78 25.95 0.45
C ASN A 99 -3.31 25.79 0.39
N GLN A 100 -3.92 25.28 1.47
CA GLN A 100 -5.37 24.98 1.57
C GLN A 100 -5.89 23.91 0.59
N GLN A 101 -5.00 23.19 -0.10
CA GLN A 101 -5.36 22.08 -0.97
C GLN A 101 -4.99 20.76 -0.30
N ALA A 102 -5.95 19.86 -0.20
CA ALA A 102 -5.76 18.52 0.33
C ALA A 102 -5.57 17.50 -0.81
N SER A 103 -4.68 16.54 -0.62
CA SER A 103 -4.42 15.46 -1.57
C SER A 103 -3.96 14.19 -0.87
N TRP A 104 -4.32 13.04 -1.44
CA TRP A 104 -3.83 11.73 -1.02
C TRP A 104 -2.48 11.41 -1.65
N VAL A 105 -1.54 10.88 -0.88
CA VAL A 105 -0.21 10.50 -1.38
C VAL A 105 -0.22 9.31 -2.34
N ASP A 106 -1.28 8.50 -2.32
CA ASP A 106 -1.51 7.40 -3.25
C ASP A 106 -2.14 7.86 -4.58
N GLY A 107 -2.45 9.16 -4.72
CA GLY A 107 -3.06 9.74 -5.90
C GLY A 107 -4.56 9.48 -6.03
N SER A 108 -5.22 8.93 -5.00
CA SER A 108 -6.68 8.74 -5.01
C SER A 108 -7.43 10.07 -5.06
N GLU A 109 -8.65 10.03 -5.60
CA GLU A 109 -9.55 11.18 -5.64
C GLU A 109 -9.94 11.65 -4.23
N TRP A 110 -10.03 12.97 -4.05
CA TRP A 110 -10.49 13.56 -2.79
C TRP A 110 -12.03 13.61 -2.74
N SER A 111 -12.67 12.46 -2.49
CA SER A 111 -14.13 12.31 -2.56
C SER A 111 -14.84 12.22 -1.20
N TYR A 112 -14.09 12.17 -0.10
CA TYR A 112 -14.65 12.02 1.25
C TYR A 112 -13.84 12.82 2.28
N THR A 113 -14.54 13.40 3.24
CA THR A 113 -13.96 14.07 4.39
C THR A 113 -14.85 13.88 5.61
N ASP A 114 -14.23 13.65 6.77
CA ASP A 114 -14.91 13.63 8.06
C ASP A 114 -14.00 14.30 9.10
N TRP A 115 -13.80 15.61 8.90
CA TRP A 115 -12.92 16.39 9.76
C TRP A 115 -13.58 16.63 11.11
N MET A 116 -12.79 16.51 12.19
CA MET A 116 -13.21 17.02 13.49
C MET A 116 -13.54 18.52 13.41
N PRO A 117 -14.49 19.02 14.20
CA PRO A 117 -14.81 20.44 14.24
C PRO A 117 -13.55 21.32 14.36
N GLY A 118 -13.45 22.36 13.53
CA GLY A 118 -12.30 23.26 13.48
C GLY A 118 -11.08 22.75 12.70
N HIS A 119 -11.17 21.60 12.02
CA HIS A 119 -10.12 21.05 11.16
C HIS A 119 -10.55 21.02 9.68
N PRO A 120 -9.58 21.04 8.75
CA PRO A 120 -8.14 21.21 8.98
C PRO A 120 -7.80 22.66 9.36
N ASN A 121 -6.98 22.84 10.39
CA ASN A 121 -6.49 24.17 10.78
C ASN A 121 -5.17 24.48 10.06
N VAL A 122 -5.27 24.92 8.82
CA VAL A 122 -4.11 25.19 7.97
C VAL A 122 -3.63 26.63 8.20
N ARG A 123 -2.46 26.79 8.83
CA ARG A 123 -1.73 28.07 8.86
C ARG A 123 -0.76 28.12 7.67
N ALA A 124 -0.60 29.31 7.08
CA ALA A 124 -0.17 29.48 5.69
C ALA A 124 1.32 29.19 5.36
N ASP A 125 2.06 28.46 6.19
CA ASP A 125 3.51 28.31 6.06
C ASP A 125 4.03 26.86 6.10
N LYS A 126 3.23 25.89 6.57
CA LYS A 126 3.65 24.49 6.67
C LYS A 126 2.60 23.50 6.16
N PRO A 127 3.02 22.42 5.47
CA PRO A 127 2.10 21.36 5.12
C PRO A 127 1.60 20.65 6.39
N VAL A 128 0.30 20.33 6.41
CA VAL A 128 -0.31 19.50 7.45
C VAL A 128 -0.37 18.07 6.93
N CYS A 129 0.11 17.11 7.73
CA CYS A 129 -0.02 15.69 7.46
C CYS A 129 -1.14 15.11 8.34
N VAL A 130 -1.88 14.15 7.78
CA VAL A 130 -3.07 13.55 8.39
C VAL A 130 -3.03 12.06 8.20
#